data_AF-A0A2D8RAA3-F1
#
_entry.id   AF-A0A2D8RAA3-F1
#
_cell.length_a   1.000
_cell.length_b   1.000
_cell.length_c   1.000
_cell.angle_alpha   90.00
_cell.angle_beta   90.00
_cell.angle_gamma   90.00
#
_symmetry.space_group_name_H-M   'P 1'
#
loop_
_entity.id
_entity.type
_entity.pdbx_description
1 polymer ?
#
loop_
_entity_poly.entity_id
_entity_poly.type
_entity_poly.pdbx_seq_one_letter_code
_entity_poly.pdbx_strand_id
1 'polypeptide(L)'
;MWSADEILRYWFHDRETSARALRRRFSGMVLLASEGTFDNWERSPEGVLALIILLHFVQNSMFANTVLENNYLPKVEALCLQAVANGDDLALDAYERAHIYVAMMACRPARVRQQGQALFEGLRDELEPQQLAALQTTAVKGSLTV
;
A
#
# COMPACT_ATOMS: atom_id res chain seq x y z
N MET A 1 -18.39 -10.46 -1.52
CA MET A 1 -17.57 -9.33 -2.00
C MET A 1 -16.69 -8.95 -0.82
N TRP A 2 -15.39 -8.74 -1.00
CA TRP A 2 -14.49 -8.46 0.13
C TRP A 2 -14.77 -7.07 0.73
N SER A 3 -14.64 -6.96 2.04
CA SER A 3 -14.60 -5.73 2.81
C SER A 3 -13.17 -5.22 3.02
N ALA A 4 -13.01 -3.97 3.47
CA ALA A 4 -11.70 -3.41 3.82
C ALA A 4 -10.98 -4.28 4.86
N ASP A 5 -11.66 -4.68 5.93
CA ASP A 5 -11.09 -5.52 6.99
C ASP A 5 -10.61 -6.88 6.47
N GLU A 6 -11.33 -7.50 5.53
CA GLU A 6 -10.91 -8.76 4.93
C GLU A 6 -9.68 -8.57 4.02
N ILE A 7 -9.56 -7.43 3.34
CA ILE A 7 -8.35 -7.08 2.57
C ILE A 7 -7.15 -6.93 3.51
N LEU A 8 -7.31 -6.17 4.61
CA LEU A 8 -6.23 -5.96 5.57
C LEU A 8 -5.82 -7.30 6.22
N ARG A 9 -6.78 -8.08 6.73
CA ARG A 9 -6.52 -9.38 7.32
C ARG A 9 -5.77 -10.30 6.35
N TYR A 10 -6.22 -10.35 5.10
CA TYR A 10 -5.55 -11.16 4.09
C TYR A 10 -4.12 -10.69 3.86
N TRP A 11 -3.90 -9.38 3.69
CA TRP A 11 -2.57 -8.86 3.39
C TRP A 11 -1.58 -9.06 4.55
N PHE A 12 -2.01 -8.85 5.78
CA PHE A 12 -1.15 -8.87 6.96
C PHE A 12 -0.98 -10.24 7.60
N HIS A 13 -1.93 -11.17 7.43
CA HIS A 13 -1.90 -12.47 8.10
C HIS A 13 -1.94 -13.67 7.14
N ASP A 14 -2.79 -13.63 6.11
CA ASP A 14 -3.08 -14.80 5.27
C ASP A 14 -2.45 -14.74 3.86
N ARG A 15 -1.55 -13.78 3.64
CA ARG A 15 -1.09 -13.41 2.30
C ARG A 15 -0.35 -14.56 1.62
N GLU A 16 -0.83 -14.93 0.43
CA GLU A 16 -0.06 -15.75 -0.49
C GLU A 16 0.87 -14.88 -1.35
N THR A 17 2.04 -15.41 -1.69
CA THR A 17 3.03 -14.72 -2.54
C THR A 17 2.89 -15.03 -4.03
N SER A 18 1.97 -15.93 -4.41
CA SER A 18 1.79 -16.35 -5.80
C SER A 18 1.02 -15.34 -6.63
N ALA A 19 1.68 -14.74 -7.63
CA ALA A 19 1.06 -13.81 -8.58
C ALA A 19 -0.17 -14.42 -9.31
N ARG A 20 -0.19 -15.74 -9.53
CA ARG A 20 -1.36 -16.42 -10.15
C ARG A 20 -2.55 -16.45 -9.20
N ALA A 21 -2.31 -16.74 -7.92
CA ALA A 21 -3.38 -16.79 -6.92
C ALA A 21 -3.94 -15.39 -6.65
N LEU A 22 -3.07 -14.38 -6.54
CA LEU A 22 -3.46 -12.99 -6.39
C LEU A 22 -4.30 -12.50 -7.57
N ARG A 23 -3.90 -12.80 -8.81
CA ARG A 23 -4.71 -12.47 -10.00
C ARG A 23 -6.10 -13.09 -9.96
N ARG A 24 -6.18 -14.40 -9.67
CA ARG A 24 -7.46 -15.09 -9.55
C ARG A 24 -8.37 -14.47 -8.48
N ARG A 25 -7.81 -13.97 -7.38
CA ARG A 25 -8.55 -13.52 -6.20
C ARG A 25 -8.90 -12.04 -6.23
N PHE A 26 -8.01 -11.19 -6.75
CA PHE A 26 -8.09 -9.74 -6.60
C PHE A 26 -8.11 -8.93 -7.90
N SER A 27 -7.89 -9.50 -9.09
CA SER A 27 -7.90 -8.70 -10.33
C SER A 27 -9.20 -7.91 -10.53
N GLY A 28 -10.36 -8.52 -10.23
CA GLY A 28 -11.64 -7.83 -10.27
C GLY A 28 -11.75 -6.73 -9.20
N MET A 29 -11.20 -6.94 -8.01
CA MET A 29 -11.21 -5.94 -6.93
C MET A 29 -10.33 -4.74 -7.23
N VAL A 30 -9.14 -4.97 -7.78
CA VAL A 30 -8.25 -3.88 -8.19
C VAL A 30 -8.90 -3.04 -9.27
N LEU A 31 -9.57 -3.66 -10.25
CA LEU A 31 -10.31 -2.93 -11.27
C LEU A 31 -11.43 -2.09 -10.65
N LEU A 32 -12.29 -2.68 -9.82
CA LEU A 32 -13.39 -1.96 -9.15
C LEU A 32 -12.90 -0.81 -8.26
N ALA A 33 -11.80 -1.01 -7.52
CA ALA A 33 -11.15 0.03 -6.72
C ALA A 33 -10.63 1.18 -7.60
N SER A 34 -10.04 0.84 -8.75
CA SER A 34 -9.53 1.84 -9.69
C SER A 34 -10.66 2.68 -10.33
N GLU A 35 -11.84 2.08 -10.50
CA GLU A 35 -13.05 2.73 -11.05
C GLU A 35 -13.88 3.48 -9.99
N GLY A 36 -13.47 3.43 -8.72
CA GLY A 36 -14.11 4.16 -7.63
C GLY A 36 -15.29 3.46 -6.96
N THR A 37 -15.49 2.16 -7.24
CA THR A 37 -16.58 1.37 -6.62
C THR A 37 -16.48 1.32 -5.10
N PHE A 38 -15.28 1.51 -4.54
CA PHE A 38 -15.00 1.46 -3.10
C PHE A 38 -14.62 2.82 -2.50
N ASP A 39 -14.93 3.94 -3.16
CA ASP A 39 -14.59 5.28 -2.63
C ASP A 39 -15.24 5.54 -1.25
N ASN A 40 -16.32 4.83 -0.92
CA ASN A 40 -16.94 4.87 0.40
C ASN A 40 -16.03 4.35 1.54
N TRP A 41 -14.97 3.59 1.24
CA TRP A 41 -13.96 3.12 2.18
C TRP A 41 -12.99 4.22 2.60
N GLU A 42 -12.87 5.30 1.83
CA GLU A 42 -12.01 6.43 2.16
C GLU A 42 -12.44 7.20 3.42
N ARG A 43 -13.60 6.84 4.00
CA ARG A 43 -14.16 7.43 5.22
C ARG A 43 -13.59 6.87 6.52
N SER A 44 -12.63 5.95 6.44
CA SER A 44 -11.97 5.31 7.58
C SER A 44 -10.50 5.04 7.28
N PRO A 45 -9.61 5.14 8.29
CA PRO A 45 -8.18 4.81 8.14
C PRO A 45 -7.93 3.44 7.49
N GLU A 46 -8.61 2.40 7.97
CA GLU A 46 -8.48 1.01 7.52
C GLU A 46 -8.94 0.86 6.07
N GLY A 47 -10.02 1.56 5.71
CA GLY A 47 -10.55 1.58 4.35
C GLY A 47 -9.61 2.26 3.36
N VAL A 48 -8.98 3.38 3.73
CA VAL A 48 -7.95 4.02 2.91
C VAL A 48 -6.75 3.09 2.73
N LEU A 49 -6.28 2.46 3.80
CA LEU A 49 -5.18 1.50 3.75
C LEU A 49 -5.51 0.29 2.85
N ALA A 50 -6.73 -0.23 2.93
CA ALA A 50 -7.17 -1.35 2.09
C ALA A 50 -7.17 -0.98 0.59
N LEU A 51 -7.56 0.25 0.24
CA LEU A 51 -7.48 0.75 -1.13
C LEU A 51 -6.03 0.88 -1.60
N ILE A 52 -5.13 1.41 -0.76
CA ILE A 52 -3.70 1.49 -1.06
C ILE A 52 -3.12 0.07 -1.27
N ILE A 53 -3.49 -0.89 -0.43
CA ILE A 53 -3.06 -2.30 -0.58
C ILE A 53 -3.52 -2.88 -1.91
N LEU A 54 -4.78 -2.72 -2.29
CA LEU A 54 -5.28 -3.22 -3.58
C LEU A 54 -4.56 -2.56 -4.76
N LEU A 55 -4.50 -1.23 -4.77
CA LEU A 55 -4.07 -0.45 -5.93
C LEU A 55 -2.55 -0.38 -6.09
N HIS A 56 -1.78 -0.52 -5.01
CA HIS A 56 -0.33 -0.52 -5.03
C HIS A 56 0.24 -1.92 -4.81
N PHE A 57 0.02 -2.49 -3.63
CA PHE A 57 0.75 -3.66 -3.17
C PHE A 57 0.31 -4.96 -3.88
N VAL A 58 -0.99 -5.16 -4.05
CA VAL A 58 -1.56 -6.30 -4.80
C VAL A 58 -1.31 -6.13 -6.30
N GLN A 59 -1.54 -4.93 -6.85
CA GLN A 59 -1.22 -4.60 -8.25
C GLN A 59 0.25 -4.91 -8.58
N ASN A 60 1.18 -4.44 -7.75
CA ASN A 60 2.61 -4.70 -7.90
C ASN A 60 2.89 -6.20 -7.85
N SER A 61 2.36 -6.91 -6.84
CA SER A 61 2.56 -8.35 -6.69
C SER A 61 2.01 -9.19 -7.86
N MET A 62 0.92 -8.75 -8.50
CA MET A 62 0.34 -9.42 -9.67
C MET A 62 1.13 -9.20 -10.96
N PHE A 63 1.77 -8.04 -11.10
CA PHE A 63 2.31 -7.51 -12.35
C PHE A 63 3.78 -7.06 -12.26
N ALA A 64 4.53 -7.55 -11.27
CA ALA A 64 5.92 -7.17 -11.04
C ALA A 64 6.79 -7.34 -12.30
N ASN A 65 7.66 -6.37 -12.57
CA ASN A 65 8.53 -6.30 -13.75
C ASN A 65 7.75 -6.18 -15.08
N THR A 66 6.55 -5.59 -15.05
CA THR A 66 5.78 -5.26 -16.25
C THR A 66 5.39 -3.80 -16.26
N VAL A 67 4.94 -3.29 -17.42
CA VAL A 67 4.45 -1.91 -17.55
C VAL A 67 3.21 -1.62 -16.68
N LEU A 68 2.53 -2.66 -16.19
CA LEU A 68 1.32 -2.53 -15.37
C LEU A 68 1.61 -2.45 -13.86
N GLU A 69 2.84 -2.71 -13.43
CA GLU A 69 3.23 -2.79 -12.01
C GLU A 69 2.77 -1.58 -11.18
N ASN A 70 2.83 -0.38 -11.78
CA ASN A 70 2.55 0.89 -11.14
C ASN A 70 1.35 1.64 -11.78
N ASN A 71 0.42 0.90 -12.38
CA ASN A 71 -0.65 1.48 -13.21
C ASN A 71 -1.55 2.49 -12.47
N TYR A 72 -1.73 2.32 -11.15
CA TYR A 72 -2.65 3.13 -10.34
C TYR A 72 -1.95 4.07 -9.35
N LEU A 73 -0.63 4.30 -9.51
CA LEU A 73 0.14 5.18 -8.63
C LEU A 73 -0.46 6.58 -8.44
N PRO A 74 -1.05 7.25 -9.45
CA PRO A 74 -1.69 8.56 -9.23
C PRO A 74 -2.86 8.52 -8.24
N LYS A 75 -3.67 7.46 -8.22
CA LYS A 75 -4.77 7.31 -7.24
C LYS A 75 -4.19 6.97 -5.86
N VAL A 76 -3.16 6.13 -5.80
CA VAL A 76 -2.44 5.80 -4.55
C VAL A 76 -1.81 7.06 -3.94
N GLU A 77 -1.21 7.93 -4.75
CA GLU A 77 -0.64 9.21 -4.30
C GLU A 77 -1.70 10.08 -3.60
N ALA A 78 -2.88 10.22 -4.22
CA ALA A 78 -3.98 10.99 -3.64
C ALA A 78 -4.45 10.41 -2.30
N LEU A 79 -4.63 9.08 -2.23
CA LEU A 79 -5.03 8.38 -1.00
C LEU A 79 -4.01 8.56 0.12
N CYS A 80 -2.71 8.40 -0.15
CA CYS A 80 -1.67 8.58 0.86
C CYS A 80 -1.62 10.02 1.38
N LEU A 81 -1.68 11.01 0.47
CA LEU A 81 -1.65 12.42 0.87
C LEU A 81 -2.86 12.81 1.70
N GLN A 82 -4.05 12.30 1.35
CA GLN A 82 -5.26 12.49 2.14
C GLN A 82 -5.15 11.87 3.52
N ALA A 83 -4.70 10.61 3.63
CA ALA A 83 -4.55 9.92 4.90
C ALA A 83 -3.65 10.70 5.87
N VAL A 84 -2.49 11.16 5.38
CA VAL A 84 -1.55 11.95 6.18
C VAL A 84 -2.10 13.34 6.52
N ALA A 85 -2.78 14.00 5.58
CA ALA A 85 -3.35 15.33 5.83
C ALA A 85 -4.47 15.31 6.88
N ASN A 86 -5.24 14.24 6.92
CA ASN A 86 -6.31 14.03 7.90
C ASN A 86 -5.82 13.49 9.25
N GLY A 87 -4.60 12.97 9.30
CA GLY A 87 -4.08 12.22 10.45
C GLY A 87 -4.68 10.81 10.58
N ASP A 88 -5.32 10.29 9.53
CA ASP A 88 -5.88 8.94 9.50
C ASP A 88 -4.77 7.89 9.65
N ASP A 89 -3.57 8.19 9.12
CA ASP A 89 -2.39 7.34 9.27
C ASP A 89 -1.99 7.11 10.74
N LEU A 90 -2.27 8.07 11.62
CA LEU A 90 -1.95 7.99 13.04
C LEU A 90 -2.93 7.11 13.85
N ALA A 91 -4.08 6.75 13.26
CA ALA A 91 -5.04 5.84 13.88
C ALA A 91 -4.70 4.35 13.64
N LEU A 92 -3.79 4.08 12.71
CA LEU A 92 -3.32 2.74 12.36
C LEU A 92 -2.17 2.29 13.27
N ASP A 93 -1.95 0.98 13.35
CA ASP A 93 -0.75 0.47 14.02
C ASP A 93 0.53 0.84 13.24
N ALA A 94 1.70 0.71 13.88
CA ALA A 94 2.97 1.10 13.27
C ALA A 94 3.23 0.36 11.94
N TYR A 95 2.89 -0.92 11.82
CA TYR A 95 3.18 -1.70 10.62
C TYR A 95 2.22 -1.38 9.48
N GLU A 96 0.95 -1.16 9.80
CA GLU A 96 -0.07 -0.69 8.87
C GLU A 96 0.27 0.73 8.35
N ARG A 97 0.59 1.65 9.26
CA ARG A 97 1.02 3.02 8.95
C ARG A 97 2.23 3.05 8.02
N ALA A 98 3.19 2.15 8.24
CA ALA A 98 4.38 2.04 7.39
C ALA A 98 4.04 1.74 5.91
N HIS A 99 2.94 1.03 5.62
CA HIS A 99 2.53 0.75 4.24
C HIS A 99 2.10 2.01 3.48
N ILE A 100 1.48 2.98 4.17
CA ILE A 100 1.15 4.27 3.57
C ILE A 100 2.43 5.00 3.17
N TYR A 101 3.42 5.04 4.06
CA TYR A 101 4.68 5.76 3.82
C TYR A 101 5.53 5.09 2.73
N VAL A 102 5.58 3.76 2.69
CA VAL A 102 6.23 3.02 1.60
C VAL A 102 5.55 3.29 0.26
N ALA A 103 4.21 3.35 0.22
CA ALA A 103 3.49 3.71 -1.01
C ALA A 103 3.81 5.16 -1.45
N MET A 104 3.98 6.09 -0.52
CA MET A 104 4.44 7.46 -0.84
C MET A 104 5.85 7.47 -1.44
N MET A 105 6.75 6.64 -0.94
CA MET A 105 8.12 6.49 -1.48
C MET A 105 8.14 5.95 -2.91
N ALA A 106 7.10 5.23 -3.34
CA ALA A 106 6.94 4.78 -4.73
C ALA A 106 6.41 5.87 -5.67
N CYS A 107 5.81 6.95 -5.15
CA CYS A 107 5.14 7.96 -5.97
C CYS A 107 6.10 8.77 -6.87
N ARG A 108 5.60 9.32 -7.97
CA ARG A 108 6.43 10.05 -8.97
C ARG A 108 6.92 11.42 -8.51
N PRO A 109 6.17 12.24 -7.76
CA PRO A 109 6.68 13.53 -7.32
C PRO A 109 7.74 13.39 -6.22
N ALA A 110 8.88 14.05 -6.39
CA ALA A 110 9.99 13.97 -5.43
C ALA A 110 9.58 14.40 -4.02
N ARG A 111 8.75 15.44 -3.90
CA ARG A 111 8.23 15.92 -2.61
C ARG A 111 7.46 14.85 -1.83
N VAL A 112 6.66 14.03 -2.54
CA VAL A 112 5.85 12.98 -1.91
C VAL A 112 6.75 11.86 -1.43
N ARG A 113 7.74 11.46 -2.25
CA ARG A 113 8.73 10.47 -1.84
C ARG A 113 9.54 10.92 -0.63
N GLN A 114 10.00 12.16 -0.62
CA GLN A 114 10.78 12.72 0.48
C GLN A 114 9.97 12.79 1.77
N GLN A 115 8.70 13.18 1.69
CA GLN A 115 7.81 13.15 2.85
C GLN A 115 7.58 11.73 3.36
N GLY A 116 7.30 10.78 2.46
CA GLY A 116 7.16 9.36 2.82
C GLY A 116 8.41 8.79 3.48
N GLN A 117 9.60 9.12 2.95
CA GLN A 117 10.88 8.74 3.54
C GLN A 117 11.05 9.27 4.97
N ALA A 118 10.80 10.57 5.19
CA ALA A 118 10.95 11.18 6.50
C ALA A 118 9.97 10.59 7.53
N LEU A 119 8.71 10.36 7.13
CA LEU A 119 7.70 9.71 7.98
C LEU A 119 8.08 8.27 8.32
N PHE A 120 8.57 7.51 7.33
CA PHE A 120 9.04 6.14 7.53
C PHE A 120 10.26 6.06 8.45
N GLU A 121 11.23 6.97 8.30
CA GLU A 121 12.40 7.04 9.17
C GLU A 121 12.03 7.28 10.63
N GLY A 122 11.06 8.16 10.89
CA GLY A 122 10.56 8.42 12.25
C GLY A 122 9.83 7.22 12.87
N LEU A 123 9.32 6.30 12.04
CA LEU A 123 8.58 5.11 12.46
C LEU A 123 9.47 3.86 12.59
N ARG A 124 10.66 3.88 11.99
CA ARG A 124 11.47 2.68 11.74
C ARG A 124 11.80 1.91 13.01
N ASP A 125 12.07 2.61 14.11
CA ASP A 125 12.48 2.00 15.38
C ASP A 125 11.30 1.36 16.15
N GLU A 126 10.05 1.62 15.74
CA GLU A 126 8.85 0.95 16.24
C GLU A 126 8.54 -0.36 15.50
N LEU A 127 9.25 -0.66 14.40
CA LEU A 127 8.99 -1.83 13.57
C LEU A 127 9.91 -3.00 13.92
N GLU A 128 9.34 -4.18 13.98
CA GLU A 128 10.10 -5.41 14.17
C GLU A 128 10.98 -5.72 12.93
N PRO A 129 12.14 -6.38 13.10
CA PRO A 129 13.02 -6.72 11.97
C PRO A 129 12.32 -7.49 10.85
N GLN A 130 11.38 -8.37 11.19
CA GLN A 130 10.59 -9.13 10.21
C GLN A 130 9.62 -8.23 9.41
N GLN A 131 9.08 -7.19 10.04
CA GLN A 131 8.19 -6.22 9.39
C GLN A 131 8.98 -5.35 8.41
N LEU A 132 10.16 -4.87 8.82
CA LEU A 132 11.07 -4.13 7.94
C LEU A 132 11.46 -4.96 6.70
N ALA A 133 11.80 -6.24 6.88
CA ALA A 133 12.14 -7.13 5.76
C ALA A 133 10.96 -7.35 4.79
N ALA A 134 9.73 -7.48 5.31
CA ALA A 134 8.52 -7.63 4.50
C ALA A 134 8.21 -6.38 3.68
N LEU A 135 8.42 -5.19 4.25
CA LEU A 135 8.26 -3.90 3.57
C LEU A 135 9.29 -3.72 2.45
N GLN A 136 10.57 -4.06 2.68
CA GLN A 136 11.63 -3.97 1.67
C GLN A 136 11.40 -4.88 0.47
N THR A 137 10.89 -6.09 0.71
CA THR A 137 10.55 -7.06 -0.36
C THR A 137 9.46 -6.52 -1.30
N THR A 138 8.62 -5.61 -0.79
CA THR A 138 7.51 -5.03 -1.55
C THR A 138 7.84 -3.64 -2.10
N ALA A 139 8.73 -2.90 -1.45
CA ALA A 139 9.07 -1.52 -1.81
C ALA A 139 10.06 -1.44 -2.98
N VAL A 140 10.98 -2.39 -3.16
CA VAL A 140 12.15 -2.13 -4.02
C VAL A 140 12.74 -3.37 -4.72
N LYS A 141 12.59 -3.41 -6.05
CA LYS A 141 13.71 -3.70 -6.97
C LYS A 141 14.14 -2.38 -7.63
N GLY A 142 15.07 -1.66 -6.99
CA GLY A 142 15.50 -0.32 -7.40
C GLY A 142 15.73 0.64 -6.22
N SER A 143 16.84 0.47 -5.52
CA SER A 143 17.40 1.43 -4.54
C SER A 143 16.73 1.55 -3.16
N LEU A 144 16.95 0.56 -2.32
CA LEU A 144 17.12 0.70 -0.87
C LEU A 144 18.44 0.00 -0.55
N THR A 145 19.52 0.51 -1.14
CA THR A 145 20.85 0.23 -0.65
C THR A 145 21.10 1.24 0.45
N VAL A 146 21.16 0.76 1.70
CA VAL A 146 21.87 1.46 2.78
C VAL A 146 23.32 1.67 2.35
#